data_AF-A0A2N4X269-F1
#
_entry.id   AF-A0A2N4X269-F1
#
_cell.length_a   1.000
_cell.length_b   1.000
_cell.length_c   1.000
_cell.angle_alpha   90.00
_cell.angle_beta   90.00
_cell.angle_gamma   90.00
#
_symmetry.space_group_name_H-M   'P 1'
#
loop_
_entity.id
_entity.type
_entity.pdbx_description
1 polymer ?
#
loop_
_entity_poly.entity_id
_entity_poly.type
_entity_poly.pdbx_seq_one_letter_code
_entity_poly.pdbx_strand_id
1 'polypeptide(L)'
;MYKELASQPPEGSWFDSLGELALACAGSFAGEEALRLRDAYVLLGRAPAHALLAGTKLPDPALFETLVHAGAGESAALALLGSDAGFLLSRGAQGRYLASVILPGRNEEASAGAETAALAIVGALALALQDLALKPGEWGEAADRPALRLN
;
A
#
# COMPACT_ATOMS: atom_id res chain seq x y z
N MET A 1 8.67 -36.68 1.40
CA MET A 1 7.55 -35.73 1.56
C MET A 1 8.12 -34.44 2.16
N TYR A 2 8.85 -33.68 1.36
CA TYR A 2 9.47 -32.42 1.79
C TYR A 2 8.43 -31.31 1.59
N LYS A 3 8.14 -30.55 2.65
CA LYS A 3 7.46 -29.26 2.57
C LYS A 3 8.24 -28.41 1.57
N GLU A 4 7.61 -28.04 0.45
CA GLU A 4 8.02 -26.86 -0.31
C GLU A 4 7.96 -25.67 0.65
N LEU A 5 9.13 -25.33 1.20
CA LEU A 5 9.39 -23.98 1.68
C LEU A 5 9.10 -23.09 0.49
N ALA A 6 7.94 -22.43 0.49
CA ALA A 6 7.67 -21.31 -0.40
C ALA A 6 8.81 -20.32 -0.16
N SER A 7 9.84 -20.40 -0.99
CA SER A 7 10.97 -19.49 -0.99
C SER A 7 10.37 -18.10 -1.12
N GLN A 8 10.56 -17.26 -0.10
CA GLN A 8 10.17 -15.86 -0.22
C GLN A 8 10.78 -15.31 -1.52
N PRO A 9 10.00 -14.52 -2.29
CA PRO A 9 10.52 -13.92 -3.51
C PRO A 9 11.79 -13.14 -3.16
N PRO A 10 12.86 -13.22 -3.97
CA PRO A 10 14.03 -12.37 -3.75
C PRO A 10 13.59 -10.91 -3.70
N GLU A 11 14.16 -10.12 -2.79
CA GLU A 11 13.64 -8.78 -2.44
C GLU A 11 13.38 -7.89 -3.66
N GLY A 12 14.26 -7.91 -4.66
CA GLY A 12 14.08 -7.18 -5.92
C GLY A 12 12.76 -7.51 -6.64
N SER A 13 12.36 -8.78 -6.68
CA SER A 13 11.12 -9.20 -7.33
C SER A 13 9.85 -8.75 -6.60
N TRP A 14 9.93 -8.52 -5.27
CA TRP A 14 8.80 -7.96 -4.52
C TRP A 14 8.61 -6.47 -4.80
N PHE A 15 9.69 -5.70 -4.85
CA PHE A 15 9.64 -4.27 -5.20
C PHE A 15 9.20 -4.03 -6.65
N ASP A 16 9.64 -4.88 -7.59
CA ASP A 16 9.14 -4.85 -8.97
C ASP A 16 7.63 -5.11 -9.00
N SER A 17 7.16 -6.11 -8.23
CA SER A 17 5.73 -6.42 -8.13
C SER A 17 4.90 -5.27 -7.54
N LEU A 18 5.47 -4.44 -6.66
CA LEU A 18 4.80 -3.24 -6.15
C LEU A 18 4.63 -2.19 -7.26
N GLY A 19 5.65 -1.98 -8.09
CA GLY A 19 5.57 -1.10 -9.26
C GLY A 19 4.52 -1.57 -10.25
N GLU A 20 4.51 -2.87 -10.56
CA GLU A 20 3.49 -3.49 -11.43
C GLU A 20 2.09 -3.36 -10.84
N LEU A 21 1.92 -3.53 -9.53
CA LEU A 21 0.64 -3.32 -8.85
C LEU A 21 0.16 -1.87 -8.98
N ALA A 22 1.06 -0.89 -8.76
CA ALA A 22 0.73 0.53 -8.91
C ALA A 22 0.30 0.87 -10.33
N LEU A 23 1.03 0.37 -11.33
CA LEU A 23 0.70 0.54 -12.74
C LEU A 23 -0.64 -0.13 -13.08
N ALA A 24 -0.87 -1.34 -12.58
CA ALA A 24 -2.14 -2.04 -12.77
C ALA A 24 -3.31 -1.27 -12.15
N CYS A 25 -3.15 -0.69 -10.96
CA CYS A 25 -4.19 0.15 -10.34
C CYS A 25 -4.52 1.38 -11.17
N ALA A 26 -3.51 2.05 -11.76
CA ALA A 26 -3.71 3.23 -12.60
C ALA A 26 -4.46 2.92 -13.91
N GLY A 27 -4.29 1.71 -14.44
CA GLY A 27 -4.94 1.23 -15.67
C GLY A 27 -6.22 0.41 -15.47
N SER A 28 -6.57 0.05 -14.23
CA SER A 28 -7.76 -0.73 -13.90
C SER A 28 -9.02 0.12 -13.89
N PHE A 29 -10.15 -0.50 -14.21
CA PHE A 29 -11.46 0.11 -14.11
C PHE A 29 -12.18 -0.27 -12.81
N ALA A 30 -13.30 0.39 -12.51
CA ALA A 30 -14.08 0.12 -11.29
C ALA A 30 -14.48 -1.35 -11.11
N GLY A 31 -14.72 -2.09 -12.20
CA GLY A 31 -15.05 -3.52 -12.15
C GLY A 31 -13.90 -4.44 -11.71
N GLU A 32 -12.66 -3.96 -11.76
CA GLU A 32 -11.45 -4.71 -11.41
C GLU A 32 -10.93 -4.37 -10.01
N GLU A 33 -11.56 -3.41 -9.32
CA GLU A 33 -11.16 -2.93 -7.99
C GLU A 33 -10.98 -4.08 -6.98
N ALA A 34 -11.95 -4.98 -6.91
CA ALA A 34 -11.92 -6.13 -5.99
C ALA A 34 -10.76 -7.10 -6.29
N LEU A 35 -10.34 -7.20 -7.56
CA LEU A 35 -9.18 -8.01 -7.94
C LEU A 35 -7.89 -7.33 -7.50
N ARG A 36 -7.74 -6.02 -7.77
CA ARG A 36 -6.54 -5.26 -7.39
C ARG A 36 -6.35 -5.18 -5.87
N LEU A 37 -7.43 -5.06 -5.10
CA LEU A 37 -7.39 -5.10 -3.63
C LEU A 37 -6.84 -6.44 -3.12
N ARG A 38 -7.24 -7.56 -3.71
CA ARG A 38 -6.73 -8.89 -3.35
C ARG A 38 -5.27 -9.07 -3.74
N ASP A 39 -4.89 -8.61 -4.93
CA ASP A 39 -3.50 -8.62 -5.38
C ASP A 39 -2.60 -7.85 -4.40
N ALA A 40 -3.06 -6.68 -3.94
CA ALA A 40 -2.39 -5.90 -2.91
C ALA A 40 -2.26 -6.66 -1.58
N TYR A 41 -3.36 -7.22 -1.07
CA TYR A 41 -3.36 -7.99 0.18
C TYR A 41 -2.36 -9.15 0.13
N VAL A 42 -2.39 -9.92 -0.96
CA VAL A 42 -1.48 -11.06 -1.18
C VAL A 42 -0.03 -10.60 -1.27
N LEU A 43 0.23 -9.52 -2.00
CA LEU A 43 1.58 -8.99 -2.19
C LEU A 43 2.18 -8.49 -0.87
N LEU A 44 1.42 -7.76 -0.06
CA LEU A 44 1.86 -7.31 1.26
C LEU A 44 2.11 -8.50 2.19
N GLY A 45 1.27 -9.54 2.13
CA GLY A 45 1.46 -10.79 2.89
C GLY A 45 2.70 -11.60 2.48
N ARG A 46 3.32 -11.29 1.34
CA ARG A 46 4.54 -11.92 0.82
C ARG A 46 5.78 -11.04 0.96
N ALA A 47 5.70 -9.95 1.72
CA ALA A 47 6.85 -9.08 1.95
C ALA A 47 8.04 -9.89 2.49
N PRO A 48 9.27 -9.66 1.97
CA PRO A 48 10.45 -10.44 2.36
C PRO A 48 10.90 -10.12 3.79
N ALA A 49 10.56 -8.94 4.32
CA ALA A 49 10.84 -8.57 5.70
C ALA A 49 9.72 -7.70 6.27
N HIS A 50 9.33 -7.95 7.54
CA HIS A 50 8.31 -7.17 8.23
C HIS A 50 8.68 -5.68 8.36
N ALA A 51 9.97 -5.34 8.43
CA ALA A 51 10.41 -3.95 8.50
C ALA A 51 9.98 -3.14 7.26
N LEU A 52 9.89 -3.76 6.09
CA LEU A 52 9.46 -3.11 4.85
C LEU A 52 7.97 -2.75 4.85
N LEU A 53 7.19 -3.33 5.77
CA LEU A 53 5.76 -3.07 5.94
C LEU A 53 5.48 -1.97 6.97
N ALA A 54 6.49 -1.22 7.42
CA ALA A 54 6.29 -0.10 8.34
C ALA A 54 5.25 0.90 7.80
N GLY A 55 4.24 1.22 8.62
CA GLY A 55 3.11 2.05 8.21
C GLY A 55 2.00 1.31 7.46
N THR A 56 2.08 -0.01 7.33
CA THR A 56 1.00 -0.84 6.77
C THR A 56 0.45 -1.78 7.82
N LYS A 57 -0.72 -2.35 7.54
CA LYS A 57 -1.34 -3.36 8.38
C LYS A 57 -2.02 -4.38 7.49
N LEU A 58 -1.76 -5.67 7.72
CA LEU A 58 -2.63 -6.70 7.17
C LEU A 58 -3.80 -6.92 8.13
N PRO A 59 -5.05 -6.57 7.74
CA PRO A 59 -6.21 -6.93 8.52
C PRO A 59 -6.45 -8.45 8.49
N ASP A 60 -7.29 -8.93 9.40
CA ASP A 60 -7.78 -10.30 9.38
C ASP A 60 -8.33 -10.66 7.98
N PRO A 61 -7.93 -11.80 7.38
CA PRO A 61 -8.32 -12.15 6.02
C PRO A 61 -9.84 -12.23 5.82
N ALA A 62 -10.59 -12.73 6.80
CA ALA A 62 -12.04 -12.88 6.68
C ALA A 62 -12.72 -11.51 6.73
N LEU A 63 -12.25 -10.60 7.59
CA LEU A 63 -12.71 -9.22 7.61
C LEU A 63 -12.41 -8.50 6.29
N PHE A 64 -11.20 -8.65 5.76
CA PHE A 64 -10.80 -8.03 4.50
C PHE A 64 -11.69 -8.50 3.33
N GLU A 65 -11.86 -9.82 3.17
CA GLU A 65 -12.72 -10.37 2.11
C GLU A 65 -14.18 -9.97 2.30
N THR A 66 -14.65 -9.81 3.54
CA THR A 66 -16.00 -9.29 3.81
C THR A 66 -16.17 -7.87 3.28
N LEU A 67 -15.20 -6.99 3.51
CA LEU A 67 -15.22 -5.61 2.97
C LEU A 67 -15.22 -5.61 1.44
N VAL A 68 -14.34 -6.41 0.82
CA VAL A 68 -14.25 -6.53 -0.63
C VAL A 68 -15.55 -7.08 -1.22
N HIS A 69 -16.14 -8.11 -0.62
CA HIS A 69 -17.39 -8.71 -1.10
C HIS A 69 -18.59 -7.77 -0.92
N ALA A 70 -18.61 -6.95 0.14
CA ALA A 70 -19.64 -5.95 0.38
C ALA A 70 -19.53 -4.72 -0.55
N GLY A 71 -18.51 -4.66 -1.42
CA GLY A 71 -18.25 -3.48 -2.26
C GLY A 71 -17.69 -2.29 -1.47
N ALA A 72 -17.20 -2.52 -0.26
CA ALA A 72 -16.59 -1.48 0.59
C ALA A 72 -15.09 -1.32 0.28
N GLY A 73 -14.76 -1.08 -1.00
CA GLY A 73 -13.38 -1.06 -1.49
C GLY A 73 -12.52 0.02 -0.81
N GLU A 74 -13.07 1.21 -0.57
CA GLU A 74 -12.37 2.28 0.16
C GLU A 74 -11.98 1.84 1.57
N SER A 75 -12.89 1.19 2.30
CA SER A 75 -12.61 0.66 3.63
C SER A 75 -11.59 -0.48 3.59
N ALA A 76 -11.65 -1.35 2.57
CA ALA A 76 -10.65 -2.39 2.37
C ALA A 76 -9.26 -1.80 2.10
N ALA A 77 -9.15 -0.78 1.24
CA ALA A 77 -7.89 -0.10 0.94
C ALA A 77 -7.31 0.60 2.17
N LEU A 78 -8.15 1.35 2.92
CA LEU A 78 -7.73 2.03 4.15
C LEU A 78 -7.32 1.06 5.24
N ALA A 79 -7.92 -0.13 5.31
CA ALA A 79 -7.54 -1.16 6.27
C ALA A 79 -6.11 -1.70 6.04
N LEU A 80 -5.53 -1.50 4.86
CA LEU A 80 -4.14 -1.84 4.54
C LEU A 80 -3.14 -0.79 5.05
N LEU A 81 -3.61 0.43 5.34
CA LEU A 81 -2.80 1.46 5.96
C LEU A 81 -2.71 1.22 7.47
N GLY A 82 -1.51 1.33 8.01
CA GLY A 82 -1.28 1.34 9.45
C GLY A 82 -1.78 2.64 10.08
N SER A 83 -1.97 2.65 11.40
CA SER A 83 -2.40 3.85 12.15
C SER A 83 -1.45 5.04 12.00
N ASP A 84 -0.19 4.76 11.67
CA ASP A 84 0.88 5.74 11.65
C ASP A 84 1.15 6.27 10.22
N ALA A 85 0.44 5.76 9.22
CA ALA A 85 0.50 6.28 7.86
C ALA A 85 -0.44 7.48 7.69
N GLY A 86 0.07 8.51 7.02
CA GLY A 86 -0.75 9.62 6.55
C GLY A 86 -1.26 9.36 5.14
N PHE A 87 -2.47 9.84 4.83
CA PHE A 87 -2.97 9.84 3.47
C PHE A 87 -3.80 11.09 3.17
N LEU A 88 -3.81 11.47 1.89
CA LEU A 88 -4.71 12.47 1.33
C LEU A 88 -5.43 11.84 0.15
N LEU A 89 -6.73 12.09 0.06
CA LEU A 89 -7.53 11.68 -1.09
C LEU A 89 -8.18 12.91 -1.70
N SER A 90 -7.99 13.08 -3.00
CA SER A 90 -8.59 14.15 -3.79
C SER A 90 -9.30 13.56 -5.00
N ARG A 91 -10.26 14.31 -5.55
CA ARG A 91 -11.06 13.90 -6.71
C ARG A 91 -11.08 15.01 -7.74
N GLY A 92 -10.63 14.71 -8.94
CA GLY A 92 -10.60 15.63 -10.07
C GLY A 92 -11.98 15.81 -10.72
N ALA A 93 -12.10 16.85 -11.54
CA ALA A 93 -13.35 17.19 -12.24
C ALA A 93 -13.82 16.10 -13.22
N GLN A 94 -12.91 15.25 -13.72
CA GLN A 94 -13.21 14.14 -14.62
C GLN A 94 -13.59 12.85 -13.88
N GLY A 95 -13.84 12.91 -12.56
CA GLY A 95 -14.24 11.75 -11.76
C GLY A 95 -13.10 10.81 -11.36
N ARG A 96 -11.87 11.08 -11.78
CA ARG A 96 -10.68 10.33 -11.34
C ARG A 96 -10.25 10.76 -9.93
N TYR A 97 -9.75 9.80 -9.16
CA TYR A 97 -9.22 10.01 -7.83
C TYR A 97 -7.70 10.13 -7.90
N LEU A 98 -7.13 10.91 -7.00
CA LEU A 98 -5.70 10.99 -6.73
C LEU A 98 -5.51 10.81 -5.23
N ALA A 99 -4.78 9.78 -4.84
CA ALA A 99 -4.38 9.56 -3.45
C ALA A 99 -2.88 9.86 -3.30
N SER A 100 -2.51 10.44 -2.17
CA SER A 100 -1.13 10.54 -1.69
C SER A 100 -1.02 9.76 -0.38
N VAL A 101 0.05 8.98 -0.20
CA VAL A 101 0.35 8.22 1.02
C VAL A 101 1.76 8.58 1.49
N ILE A 102 1.90 8.81 2.80
CA ILE A 102 3.19 9.00 3.48
C ILE A 102 3.33 7.95 4.57
N LEU A 103 4.42 7.18 4.51
CA LEU A 103 4.72 6.13 5.50
C LEU A 103 5.58 6.70 6.65
N PRO A 104 5.54 6.10 7.85
CA PRO A 104 6.32 6.53 9.01
C PRO A 104 7.81 6.66 8.69
N GLY A 105 8.41 7.74 9.16
CA GLY A 105 9.84 8.02 8.96
C GLY A 105 10.21 8.49 7.55
N ARG A 106 9.22 8.80 6.69
CA ARG A 106 9.44 9.33 5.34
C ARG A 106 9.19 10.83 5.29
N ASN A 107 9.96 11.51 4.44
CA ASN A 107 9.80 12.94 4.14
C ASN A 107 9.03 13.20 2.84
N GLU A 108 8.84 12.16 2.03
CA GLU A 108 8.17 12.25 0.73
C GLU A 108 6.91 11.39 0.75
N GLU A 109 5.82 11.95 0.23
CA GLU A 109 4.61 11.21 -0.10
C GLU A 109 4.71 10.62 -1.51
N ALA A 110 4.09 9.47 -1.72
CA ALA A 110 3.90 8.91 -3.05
C ALA A 110 2.43 9.07 -3.47
N SER A 111 2.20 9.47 -4.71
CA SER A 111 0.86 9.72 -5.23
C SER A 111 0.52 8.82 -6.41
N ALA A 112 -0.72 8.34 -6.46
CA ALA A 112 -1.25 7.58 -7.60
C ALA A 112 -2.68 8.00 -7.91
N GLY A 113 -3.01 8.05 -9.21
CA GLY A 113 -4.33 8.37 -9.70
C GLY A 113 -5.02 7.17 -10.33
N ALA A 114 -6.31 6.97 -10.06
CA ALA A 114 -7.09 5.85 -10.58
C ALA A 114 -8.57 6.23 -10.80
N GLU A 115 -9.34 5.31 -11.37
CA GLU A 115 -10.78 5.50 -11.57
C GLU A 115 -11.56 5.51 -10.26
N THR A 116 -11.12 4.74 -9.25
CA THR A 116 -11.76 4.69 -7.93
C THR A 116 -10.80 5.11 -6.83
N ALA A 117 -11.36 5.53 -5.69
CA ALA A 117 -10.57 5.89 -4.52
C ALA A 117 -9.74 4.73 -3.99
N ALA A 118 -10.30 3.51 -3.94
CA ALA A 118 -9.60 2.33 -3.45
C ALA A 118 -8.37 2.00 -4.30
N LEU A 119 -8.51 2.04 -5.64
CA LEU A 119 -7.42 1.83 -6.57
C LEU A 119 -6.34 2.91 -6.44
N ALA A 120 -6.73 4.17 -6.24
CA ALA A 120 -5.80 5.27 -6.05
C ALA A 120 -5.00 5.09 -4.74
N ILE A 121 -5.67 4.75 -3.64
CA ILE A 121 -5.03 4.50 -2.34
C ILE A 121 -4.05 3.33 -2.42
N VAL A 122 -4.46 2.20 -3.01
CA VAL A 122 -3.58 1.02 -3.16
C VAL A 122 -2.39 1.34 -4.06
N GLY A 123 -2.61 2.06 -5.17
CA GLY A 123 -1.52 2.47 -6.06
C GLY A 123 -0.51 3.39 -5.35
N ALA A 124 -0.99 4.35 -4.58
CA ALA A 124 -0.14 5.28 -3.82
C ALA A 124 0.64 4.54 -2.73
N LEU A 125 -0.01 3.62 -2.01
CA LEU A 125 0.63 2.76 -1.03
C LEU A 125 1.73 1.88 -1.66
N ALA A 126 1.45 1.27 -2.81
CA ALA A 126 2.41 0.43 -3.51
C ALA A 126 3.65 1.22 -3.94
N LEU A 127 3.47 2.44 -4.45
CA LEU A 127 4.58 3.34 -4.79
C LEU A 127 5.38 3.77 -3.54
N ALA A 128 4.70 4.10 -2.44
CA ALA A 128 5.36 4.47 -1.19
C ALA A 128 6.25 3.33 -0.64
N LEU A 129 5.78 2.08 -0.77
CA LEU A 129 6.55 0.90 -0.39
C LEU A 129 7.66 0.58 -1.40
N GLN A 130 7.46 0.86 -2.69
CA GLN A 130 8.48 0.63 -3.71
C GLN A 130 9.66 1.60 -3.55
N ASP A 131 9.42 2.87 -3.18
CA ASP A 131 10.48 3.86 -2.95
C ASP A 131 11.46 3.43 -1.83
N LEU A 132 11.02 2.54 -0.92
CA LEU A 132 11.88 1.93 0.09
C LEU A 132 13.07 1.17 -0.52
N ALA A 133 12.88 0.54 -1.68
CA ALA A 133 13.92 -0.17 -2.41
C ALA A 133 14.99 0.76 -2.96
N LEU A 134 14.58 1.97 -3.35
CA LEU A 134 15.42 2.96 -4.00
C LEU A 134 16.24 3.76 -2.97
N LYS A 135 15.79 3.82 -1.72
CA LYS A 135 16.46 4.53 -0.61
C LYS A 135 16.83 3.62 0.57
N PRO A 136 17.67 2.58 0.38
CA PRO A 136 18.18 1.76 1.47
C PRO A 136 19.24 2.54 2.27
N GLY A 137 18.81 3.36 3.23
CA GLY A 137 19.76 4.11 4.08
C GLY A 137 19.16 5.00 5.17
N GLU A 138 17.87 5.34 5.10
CA GLU A 138 17.28 6.37 5.99
C GLU A 138 16.50 5.82 7.19
N TRP A 139 16.60 4.51 7.47
CA TRP A 139 15.79 3.83 8.49
C TRP A 139 16.25 4.08 9.95
N GLY A 140 17.19 5.00 10.19
CA GLY A 140 17.90 5.14 11.47
C GLY A 140 17.70 6.43 12.27
N GLU A 141 17.28 7.56 11.69
CA GLU A 141 17.31 8.86 12.40
C GLU A 141 15.95 9.49 12.70
N ALA A 142 14.87 9.07 12.03
CA ALA A 142 13.57 9.74 12.17
C ALA A 142 12.70 9.26 13.34
N ALA A 143 12.95 8.05 13.86
CA ALA A 143 12.13 7.46 14.93
C ALA A 143 12.36 8.10 16.32
N ASP A 144 13.39 8.94 16.48
CA ASP A 144 13.75 9.57 17.75
C ASP A 144 13.42 11.07 17.82
N ARG A 145 12.71 11.63 16.83
CA ARG A 145 12.24 13.02 16.92
C ARG A 145 10.91 13.07 17.68
N PRO A 146 10.86 13.66 18.89
CA PRO A 146 9.59 13.83 19.58
C PRO A 146 8.69 14.70 18.70
N ALA A 147 7.51 14.18 18.37
CA ALA A 147 6.46 14.92 17.67
C ALA A 147 6.28 16.28 18.35
N LEU A 148 6.42 17.36 17.57
CA LEU A 148 6.18 18.72 18.00
C LEU A 148 4.81 18.78 18.70
N ARG A 149 4.82 18.91 20.02
CA ARG A 149 3.62 19.27 20.78
C ARG A 149 3.35 20.74 20.49
N LEU A 150 2.40 21.00 19.61
CA LEU A 150 1.78 22.32 19.49
C LEU A 150 0.92 22.51 20.74
N ASN A 151 1.36 23.42 21.62
CA ASN A 151 0.54 23.99 22.69
C ASN A 151 -0.37 25.07 22.13
#